data_AF-A0A950T0V8-F1
#
_entry.id   AF-A0A950T0V8-F1
#
_cell.length_a   1.000
_cell.length_b   1.000
_cell.length_c   1.000
_cell.angle_alpha   90.00
_cell.angle_beta   90.00
_cell.angle_gamma   90.00
#
_symmetry.space_group_name_H-M   'P 1'
#
loop_
_entity.id
_entity.type
_entity.pdbx_description
1 polymer ?
#
loop_
_entity_poly.entity_id
_entity_poly.type
_entity_poly.pdbx_seq_one_letter_code
_entity_poly.pdbx_strand_id
1 'polypeptide(L)'
;MLNFDSPRIRLSLGQAALREPYPSWILDPYGVFRSANLLAFWLWDQLGHGGAIQPDLLIGRNIFDIQAANFERLPLTRNIEFYAKRSALVKRVAANWASSSYSSFIAKMKADPRRARIYEDAVSNPEHIWEYRLIITAPESDELLELRVTNYCLEGEAGFLALTSPTTATLPVIEKQYSRLVTRYGEEAYIISDRQEELPKSNSFLSSLPDYYRAYYPTMVRDPLWYIVEENKAQQLLFGGSAIGKHFFELYFAHQLRPWLGPLQETSAPRAMRYFETLTSPFQREDHELHTAYTQALQRLSQFPDYRKLMELSWKSTIHLNLPENKETAFCAYRVFLPWTLAPEVTLQFRSIVHFLYKGLLISTDQPYYQEMLIPENYETEVALLLSYLSPDPEEHISTLSKQMLWGLALLKTLQEGLANLEGGDAYWDPETAFRRIHHNVESKLHTQGADMGDAITIELRKSLEALKGIMDAEVLLSLLKIMAARKSLEHFGAFLAQEVEHAQ
;
A
#
# COMPACT_ATOMS: atom_id res chain seq x y z
N MET A 1 18.05 -16.81 9.11
CA MET A 1 17.34 -15.61 8.63
C MET A 1 15.93 -15.65 9.22
N LEU A 2 15.38 -14.53 9.69
CA LEU A 2 14.03 -14.54 10.24
C LEU A 2 13.03 -14.72 9.10
N ASN A 3 12.57 -15.96 8.87
CA ASN A 3 11.47 -16.21 7.95
C ASN A 3 10.19 -15.78 8.68
N PHE A 4 9.79 -14.55 8.45
CA PHE A 4 8.48 -14.07 8.86
C PHE A 4 7.52 -14.25 7.70
N ASP A 5 6.33 -14.75 8.00
CA ASP A 5 5.19 -14.78 7.06
C ASP A 5 4.62 -13.36 6.84
N SER A 6 5.43 -12.30 7.04
CA SER A 6 5.00 -10.93 6.80
C SER A 6 4.91 -10.66 5.30
N PRO A 7 3.91 -9.90 4.84
CA PRO A 7 3.80 -9.54 3.43
C PRO A 7 5.06 -8.80 2.97
N ARG A 8 5.49 -9.08 1.75
CA ARG A 8 6.69 -8.46 1.16
C ARG A 8 6.34 -7.21 0.38
N ILE A 9 7.17 -6.18 0.51
CA ILE A 9 7.06 -4.94 -0.26
C ILE A 9 8.42 -4.49 -0.76
N ARG A 10 8.40 -3.65 -1.80
CA ARG A 10 9.60 -3.05 -2.38
C ARG A 10 10.25 -2.05 -1.43
N LEU A 11 11.58 -1.94 -1.50
CA LEU A 11 12.33 -0.95 -0.70
C LEU A 11 11.89 0.49 -0.99
N SER A 12 11.60 0.82 -2.26
CA SER A 12 11.11 2.14 -2.67
C SER A 12 9.78 2.53 -2.01
N LEU A 13 8.91 1.55 -1.76
CA LEU A 13 7.66 1.76 -1.05
C LEU A 13 7.89 2.07 0.43
N GLY A 14 8.84 1.37 1.06
CA GLY A 14 9.30 1.67 2.41
C GLY A 14 9.87 3.07 2.55
N GLN A 15 10.70 3.51 1.60
CA GLN A 15 11.26 4.87 1.58
C GLN A 15 10.17 5.95 1.48
N ALA A 16 9.15 5.72 0.66
CA ALA A 16 8.06 6.67 0.51
C ALA A 16 7.10 6.67 1.71
N ALA A 17 6.91 5.55 2.40
CA ALA A 17 6.13 5.49 3.65
C ALA A 17 6.73 6.40 4.74
N LEU A 18 8.06 6.60 4.74
CA LEU A 18 8.70 7.55 5.65
C LEU A 18 8.30 9.02 5.39
N ARG A 19 7.69 9.34 4.25
CA ARG A 19 7.20 10.69 3.93
C ARG A 19 5.72 10.89 4.31
N GLU A 20 5.05 9.83 4.77
CA GLU A 20 3.64 9.91 5.13
C GLU A 20 3.44 10.60 6.50
N PRO A 21 2.28 11.23 6.72
CA PRO A 21 1.95 11.93 7.97
C PRO A 21 1.56 10.96 9.11
N TYR A 22 2.15 9.76 9.12
CA TYR A 22 1.91 8.72 10.12
C TYR A 22 3.23 8.13 10.60
N PRO A 23 3.39 7.76 11.89
CA PRO A 23 4.63 7.18 12.38
C PRO A 23 5.05 5.97 11.53
N SER A 24 6.24 6.02 10.95
CA SER A 24 6.77 4.97 10.09
C SER A 24 8.27 4.82 10.31
N TRP A 25 8.76 3.59 10.28
CA TRP A 25 10.18 3.31 10.44
C TRP A 25 10.61 2.02 9.72
N ILE A 26 11.88 1.99 9.34
CA ILE A 26 12.54 0.83 8.73
C ILE A 26 13.52 0.26 9.75
N LEU A 27 13.43 -1.05 9.96
CA LEU A 27 14.35 -1.85 10.76
C LEU A 27 15.19 -2.73 9.83
N ASP A 28 16.41 -3.06 10.22
CA ASP A 28 17.16 -4.12 9.57
C ASP A 28 16.72 -5.53 10.04
N PRO A 29 17.28 -6.61 9.49
CA PRO A 29 16.96 -7.98 9.92
C PRO A 29 17.20 -8.28 11.40
N TYR A 30 17.95 -7.44 12.11
CA TYR A 30 18.24 -7.57 13.55
C TYR A 30 17.31 -6.70 14.41
N GLY A 31 16.35 -5.99 13.80
CA GLY A 31 15.43 -5.10 14.50
C GLY A 31 16.07 -3.75 14.87
N VAL A 32 17.17 -3.37 14.22
CA VAL A 32 17.82 -2.07 14.45
C VAL A 32 17.21 -1.03 13.53
N PHE A 33 16.84 0.13 14.06
CA PHE A 33 16.33 1.25 13.27
C PHE A 33 17.34 1.72 12.23
N ARG A 34 16.99 1.62 10.96
CA ARG A 34 17.75 2.18 9.83
C ARG A 34 17.20 3.52 9.37
N SER A 35 15.89 3.72 9.50
CA SER A 35 15.24 4.98 9.11
C SER A 35 13.96 5.17 9.91
N ALA A 36 13.57 6.42 10.13
CA ALA A 36 12.34 6.78 10.81
C ALA A 36 11.90 8.19 10.41
N ASN A 37 10.60 8.42 10.36
CA ASN A 37 10.06 9.77 10.16
C ASN A 37 9.89 10.52 11.49
N LEU A 38 9.66 11.84 11.41
CA LEU A 38 9.50 12.71 12.58
C LEU A 38 8.49 12.18 13.61
N LEU A 39 7.36 11.65 13.13
CA LEU A 39 6.33 11.10 13.99
C LEU A 39 6.77 9.82 14.69
N ALA A 40 7.61 8.99 14.09
CA ALA A 40 8.19 7.83 14.77
C ALA A 40 9.14 8.24 15.90
N PHE A 41 9.97 9.28 15.70
CA PHE A 41 10.78 9.84 16.79
C PHE A 41 9.92 10.36 17.93
N TRP A 42 8.88 11.13 17.61
CA TRP A 42 7.94 11.61 18.61
C TRP A 42 7.21 10.46 19.31
N LEU A 43 6.65 9.50 18.56
CA LEU A 43 5.90 8.37 19.13
C LEU A 43 6.71 7.63 20.18
N TRP A 44 8.00 7.42 19.91
CA TRP A 44 8.92 6.71 20.79
C TRP A 44 9.60 7.60 21.84
N ASP A 45 9.14 8.84 22.01
CA ASP A 45 9.68 9.83 22.97
C ASP A 45 11.19 10.06 22.78
N GLN A 46 11.64 10.08 21.53
CA GLN A 46 13.02 10.39 21.13
C GLN A 46 13.15 11.80 20.53
N LEU A 47 12.07 12.58 20.59
CA LEU A 47 12.03 13.98 20.17
C LEU A 47 11.57 14.80 21.38
N GLY A 48 12.52 15.26 22.18
CA GLY A 48 12.24 16.00 23.42
C GLY A 48 11.49 17.31 23.15
N HIS A 49 11.01 17.97 24.22
CA HIS A 49 10.21 19.20 24.18
C HIS A 49 10.97 20.41 23.60
N GLY A 50 11.21 20.37 22.30
CA GLY A 50 11.85 21.41 21.54
C GLY A 50 13.36 21.36 21.38
N GLY A 51 13.98 20.22 21.63
CA GLY A 51 15.38 19.98 21.24
C GLY A 51 15.55 19.90 19.72
N ALA A 52 16.80 20.02 19.26
CA ALA A 52 17.17 19.60 17.91
C ALA A 52 16.98 18.09 17.76
N ILE A 53 16.70 17.61 16.55
CA ILE A 53 16.59 16.18 16.29
C ILE A 53 17.98 15.56 16.40
N GLN A 54 18.07 14.51 17.23
CA GLN A 54 19.26 13.70 17.44
C GLN A 54 18.96 12.31 16.88
N PRO A 55 19.34 12.02 15.61
CA PRO A 55 18.98 10.77 14.96
C PRO A 55 19.40 9.54 15.77
N ASP A 56 20.58 9.59 16.38
CA ASP A 56 21.20 8.54 17.21
C ASP A 56 20.37 8.11 18.44
N LEU A 57 19.39 8.92 18.87
CA LEU A 57 18.46 8.54 19.93
C LEU A 57 17.52 7.40 19.53
N LEU A 58 17.25 7.24 18.23
CA LEU A 58 16.39 6.18 17.70
C LEU A 58 17.14 5.31 16.69
N ILE A 59 17.78 5.97 15.73
CA ILE A 59 18.48 5.38 14.62
C ILE A 59 19.74 4.65 15.10
N GLY A 60 19.95 3.42 14.63
CA GLY A 60 21.06 2.57 15.07
C GLY A 60 20.78 1.82 16.38
N ARG A 61 19.61 2.05 17.00
CA ARG A 61 19.19 1.34 18.20
C ARG A 61 18.22 0.22 17.89
N ASN A 62 18.18 -0.79 18.75
CA ASN A 62 17.26 -1.91 18.61
C ASN A 62 15.84 -1.52 19.04
N ILE A 63 14.83 -1.89 18.24
CA ILE A 63 13.42 -1.61 18.54
C ILE A 63 12.99 -2.16 19.90
N PHE A 64 13.50 -3.30 20.32
CA PHE A 64 13.12 -3.93 21.58
C PHE A 64 13.65 -3.14 22.78
N ASP A 65 14.82 -2.49 22.66
CA ASP A 65 15.33 -1.60 23.70
C ASP A 65 14.48 -0.32 23.81
N ILE A 66 14.10 0.26 22.67
CA ILE A 66 13.21 1.42 22.60
C ILE A 66 11.85 1.10 23.20
N GLN A 67 11.27 -0.05 22.86
CA GLN A 67 10.01 -0.51 23.43
C GLN A 67 10.12 -0.74 24.94
N ALA A 68 11.18 -1.42 25.40
CA ALA A 68 11.43 -1.70 26.82
C ALA A 68 11.55 -0.42 27.65
N ALA A 69 12.20 0.61 27.12
CA ALA A 69 12.28 1.94 27.74
C ALA A 69 10.89 2.62 27.85
N ASN A 70 9.96 2.28 26.96
CA ASN A 70 8.63 2.87 26.89
C ASN A 70 7.51 2.01 27.53
N PHE A 71 7.83 0.96 28.30
CA PHE A 71 6.82 0.08 28.91
C PHE A 71 5.84 0.78 29.86
N GLU A 72 6.22 1.92 30.44
CA GLU A 72 5.33 2.71 31.30
C GLU A 72 4.23 3.41 30.49
N ARG A 73 4.54 3.79 29.24
CA ARG A 73 3.59 4.35 28.28
C ARG A 73 2.75 3.29 27.58
N LEU A 74 3.04 2.00 27.77
CA LEU A 74 2.36 0.86 27.15
C LEU A 74 1.51 0.12 28.19
N PRO A 75 0.24 0.51 28.38
CA PRO A 75 -0.62 -0.11 29.40
C PRO A 75 -0.83 -1.60 29.12
N LEU A 76 -0.42 -2.44 30.08
CA LEU A 76 -0.42 -3.90 29.94
C LEU A 76 -1.79 -4.48 29.56
N THR A 77 -2.85 -4.03 30.22
CA THR A 77 -4.21 -4.55 30.03
C THR A 77 -4.79 -4.26 28.65
N ARG A 78 -4.25 -3.26 27.95
CA ARG A 78 -4.71 -2.87 26.61
C ARG A 78 -3.79 -3.35 25.48
N ASN A 79 -2.61 -3.88 25.82
CA ASN A 79 -1.58 -4.28 24.86
C ASN A 79 -1.19 -5.76 24.97
N ILE A 80 -2.08 -6.62 25.47
CA ILE A 80 -1.77 -8.06 25.66
C ILE A 80 -1.29 -8.70 24.35
N GLU A 81 -1.99 -8.42 23.23
CA GLU A 81 -1.61 -8.91 21.91
C GLU A 81 -0.21 -8.44 21.50
N PHE A 82 0.06 -7.13 21.62
CA PHE A 82 1.38 -6.56 21.35
C PHE A 82 2.48 -7.27 22.16
N TYR A 83 2.30 -7.43 23.48
CA TYR A 83 3.28 -8.09 24.33
C TYR A 83 3.47 -9.56 23.96
N ALA A 84 2.38 -10.28 23.65
CA ALA A 84 2.45 -11.68 23.24
C ALA A 84 3.20 -11.85 21.91
N LYS A 85 2.82 -11.09 20.86
CA LYS A 85 3.47 -11.14 19.54
C LYS A 85 4.95 -10.71 19.59
N ARG A 86 5.28 -9.68 20.38
CA ARG A 86 6.69 -9.26 20.56
C ARG A 86 7.49 -10.29 21.35
N SER A 87 6.91 -10.93 22.36
CA SER A 87 7.57 -12.01 23.11
C SER A 87 7.81 -13.24 22.25
N ALA A 88 6.84 -13.64 21.43
CA ALA A 88 6.97 -14.72 20.46
C ALA A 88 8.16 -14.48 19.53
N LEU A 89 8.25 -13.25 18.99
CA LEU A 89 9.36 -12.86 18.14
C LEU A 89 10.71 -12.94 18.88
N VAL A 90 10.82 -12.33 20.07
CA VAL A 90 12.06 -12.35 20.84
C VAL A 90 12.50 -13.78 21.15
N LYS A 91 11.58 -14.65 21.58
CA LYS A 91 11.86 -16.08 21.82
C LYS A 91 12.39 -16.77 20.57
N ARG A 92 11.76 -16.53 19.42
CA ARG A 92 12.17 -17.14 18.14
C ARG A 92 13.55 -16.66 17.70
N VAL A 93 13.88 -15.38 17.91
CA VAL A 93 15.21 -14.86 17.55
C VAL A 93 16.26 -15.35 18.53
N ALA A 94 15.98 -15.30 19.84
CA ALA A 94 16.92 -15.71 20.89
C ALA A 94 17.23 -17.21 20.87
N ALA A 95 16.28 -18.06 20.45
CA ALA A 95 16.52 -19.49 20.27
C ALA A 95 17.51 -19.77 19.12
N ASN A 96 17.54 -18.90 18.10
CA ASN A 96 18.37 -19.09 16.93
C ASN A 96 19.72 -18.35 17.03
N TRP A 97 19.78 -17.23 17.75
CA TRP A 97 20.95 -16.36 17.86
C TRP A 97 21.29 -16.04 19.32
N ALA A 98 22.54 -16.30 19.73
CA ALA A 98 23.09 -15.94 21.04
C ALA A 98 23.35 -14.42 21.16
N SER A 99 22.32 -13.60 20.92
CA SER A 99 22.45 -12.13 20.90
C SER A 99 21.97 -11.50 22.21
N SER A 100 22.80 -10.60 22.77
CA SER A 100 22.46 -9.74 23.90
C SER A 100 21.44 -8.64 23.56
N SER A 101 21.10 -8.43 22.27
CA SER A 101 20.28 -7.32 21.77
C SER A 101 18.82 -7.32 22.26
N TYR A 102 18.35 -8.39 22.91
CA TYR A 102 16.99 -8.49 23.45
C TYR A 102 16.94 -8.53 24.97
N SER A 103 18.09 -8.48 25.64
CA SER A 103 18.21 -8.67 27.08
C SER A 103 17.42 -7.63 27.88
N SER A 104 17.42 -6.36 27.45
CA SER A 104 16.65 -5.29 28.09
C SER A 104 15.14 -5.58 28.07
N PHE A 105 14.61 -5.96 26.91
CA PHE A 105 13.20 -6.33 26.74
C PHE A 105 12.82 -7.54 27.60
N ILE A 106 13.61 -8.61 27.55
CA ILE A 106 13.36 -9.82 28.34
C ILE A 106 13.40 -9.49 29.84
N ALA A 107 14.38 -8.73 30.29
CA ALA A 107 14.51 -8.31 31.69
C ALA A 107 13.29 -7.49 32.15
N LYS A 108 12.85 -6.51 31.35
CA LYS A 108 11.66 -5.69 31.63
C LYS A 108 10.37 -6.51 31.60
N MET A 109 10.26 -7.52 30.73
CA MET A 109 9.12 -8.45 30.72
C MET A 109 9.10 -9.30 31.99
N LYS A 110 10.25 -9.81 32.43
CA LYS A 110 10.36 -10.66 33.63
C LYS A 110 10.23 -9.91 34.96
N ALA A 111 10.46 -8.60 34.96
CA ALA A 111 10.36 -7.76 36.16
C ALA A 111 8.92 -7.60 36.68
N ASP A 112 7.91 -7.76 35.82
CA ASP A 112 6.48 -7.71 36.21
C ASP A 112 5.87 -9.12 36.09
N PRO A 113 5.24 -9.68 37.14
CA PRO A 113 4.72 -11.05 37.11
C PRO A 113 3.69 -11.34 36.01
N ARG A 114 2.88 -10.34 35.63
CA ARG A 114 1.86 -10.51 34.58
C ARG A 114 2.51 -10.48 33.20
N ARG A 115 3.45 -9.58 32.94
CA ARG A 115 4.25 -9.56 31.71
C ARG A 115 5.10 -10.82 31.59
N ALA A 116 5.72 -11.28 32.68
CA ALA A 116 6.50 -12.50 32.71
C ALA A 116 5.66 -13.69 32.23
N ARG A 117 4.42 -13.80 32.73
CA ARG A 117 3.49 -14.81 32.27
C ARG A 117 3.16 -14.70 30.78
N ILE A 118 2.88 -13.49 30.26
CA ILE A 118 2.66 -13.29 28.81
C ILE A 118 3.89 -13.72 28.01
N TYR A 119 5.10 -13.38 28.48
CA TYR A 119 6.33 -13.80 27.82
C TYR A 119 6.46 -15.32 27.78
N GLU A 120 6.27 -15.99 28.92
CA GLU A 120 6.39 -17.45 29.01
C GLU A 120 5.30 -18.18 28.20
N ASP A 121 4.07 -17.66 28.20
CA ASP A 121 2.92 -18.25 27.50
C ASP A 121 2.87 -17.88 25.99
N ALA A 122 3.74 -16.98 25.51
CA ALA A 122 3.74 -16.55 24.11
C ALA A 122 4.02 -17.71 23.14
N VAL A 123 3.07 -17.95 22.24
CA VAL A 123 3.16 -18.95 21.16
C VAL A 123 4.26 -18.56 20.19
N SER A 124 5.16 -19.48 19.84
CA SER A 124 6.34 -19.17 19.00
C SER A 124 6.00 -18.65 17.61
N ASN A 125 4.89 -19.10 17.02
CA ASN A 125 4.40 -18.70 15.70
C ASN A 125 2.93 -18.26 15.82
N PRO A 126 2.67 -17.04 16.31
CA PRO A 126 1.31 -16.52 16.37
C PRO A 126 0.84 -16.13 14.97
N GLU A 127 -0.44 -16.33 14.70
CA GLU A 127 -1.10 -15.86 13.48
C GLU A 127 -0.94 -14.34 13.33
N HIS A 128 -0.74 -13.91 12.08
CA HIS A 128 -0.61 -12.50 11.72
C HIS A 128 0.39 -11.74 12.62
N ILE A 129 1.56 -12.33 12.92
CA ILE A 129 2.59 -11.69 13.76
C ILE A 129 3.02 -10.33 13.21
N TRP A 130 2.85 -10.13 11.90
CA TRP A 130 3.16 -8.89 11.20
C TRP A 130 2.21 -7.75 11.52
N GLU A 131 1.04 -8.01 12.09
CA GLU A 131 0.05 -6.99 12.39
C GLU A 131 -0.36 -7.03 13.86
N TYR A 132 -0.52 -5.88 14.51
CA TYR A 132 -1.03 -5.81 15.87
C TYR A 132 -1.59 -4.43 16.22
N ARG A 133 -2.47 -4.41 17.22
CA ARG A 133 -2.94 -3.17 17.84
C ARG A 133 -1.90 -2.66 18.86
N LEU A 134 -1.56 -1.38 18.76
CA LEU A 134 -0.68 -0.67 19.67
C LEU A 134 -1.46 0.45 20.35
N ILE A 135 -1.53 0.41 21.68
CA ILE A 135 -2.07 1.48 22.51
C ILE A 135 -0.93 2.08 23.34
N ILE A 136 -0.61 3.34 23.11
CA ILE A 136 0.52 4.01 23.76
C ILE A 136 0.11 5.40 24.25
N THR A 137 0.52 5.76 25.46
CA THR A 137 0.35 7.12 25.97
C THR A 137 1.23 8.09 25.19
N ALA A 138 0.68 9.20 24.72
CA ALA A 138 1.46 10.21 24.01
C ALA A 138 2.57 10.80 24.91
N PRO A 139 3.72 11.25 24.35
CA PRO A 139 4.84 11.74 25.17
C PRO A 139 4.51 12.97 26.03
N GLU A 140 3.65 13.87 25.54
CA GLU A 140 3.39 15.17 26.18
C GLU A 140 2.01 15.25 26.88
N SER A 141 1.29 14.12 26.97
CA SER A 141 -0.08 14.11 27.50
C SER A 141 -0.50 12.71 27.93
N ASP A 142 -1.46 12.61 28.85
CA ASP A 142 -2.05 11.33 29.27
C ASP A 142 -3.02 10.72 28.22
N GLU A 143 -3.12 11.32 27.03
CA GLU A 143 -3.94 10.82 25.93
C GLU A 143 -3.39 9.48 25.39
N LEU A 144 -4.28 8.50 25.27
CA LEU A 144 -3.96 7.19 24.71
C LEU A 144 -4.13 7.22 23.19
N LEU A 145 -3.05 6.95 22.49
CA LEU A 145 -3.03 6.80 21.04
C LEU A 145 -3.26 5.34 20.69
N GLU A 146 -4.23 5.09 19.81
CA GLU A 146 -4.53 3.76 19.29
C GLU A 146 -4.15 3.68 17.81
N LEU A 147 -3.21 2.78 17.53
CA LEU A 147 -2.60 2.58 16.22
C LEU A 147 -2.71 1.11 15.82
N ARG A 148 -2.98 0.84 14.54
CA ARG A 148 -2.78 -0.46 13.91
C ARG A 148 -1.40 -0.47 13.28
N VAL A 149 -0.52 -1.37 13.72
CA VAL A 149 0.84 -1.47 13.20
C VAL A 149 0.92 -2.68 12.28
N THR A 150 1.40 -2.46 11.06
CA THR A 150 1.65 -3.52 10.08
C THR A 150 3.13 -3.51 9.72
N ASN A 151 3.77 -4.67 9.85
CA ASN A 151 5.19 -4.88 9.54
C ASN A 151 5.27 -5.59 8.19
N TYR A 152 6.04 -5.05 7.26
CA TYR A 152 6.27 -5.63 5.96
C TYR A 152 7.73 -6.05 5.84
N CYS A 153 7.98 -7.20 5.20
CA CYS A 153 9.33 -7.60 4.81
C CYS A 153 9.76 -6.74 3.62
N LEU A 154 10.94 -6.11 3.71
CA LEU A 154 11.54 -5.44 2.56
C LEU A 154 12.29 -6.45 1.69
N GLU A 155 12.14 -6.32 0.39
CA GLU A 155 12.87 -7.11 -0.60
C GLU A 155 14.40 -7.03 -0.44
N GLY A 156 15.10 -8.05 -0.96
CA GLY A 156 16.56 -8.09 -0.95
C GLY A 156 17.17 -8.25 0.44
N GLU A 157 16.43 -8.82 1.40
CA GLU A 157 16.85 -8.92 2.81
C GLU A 157 17.09 -7.56 3.48
N ALA A 158 16.53 -6.48 2.94
CA ALA A 158 16.78 -5.12 3.42
C ALA A 158 16.19 -4.83 4.82
N GLY A 159 15.37 -5.74 5.36
CA GLY A 159 14.81 -5.68 6.70
C GLY A 159 13.29 -5.58 6.71
N PHE A 160 12.75 -4.69 7.54
CA PHE A 160 11.32 -4.57 7.77
C PHE A 160 10.85 -3.11 7.76
N LEU A 161 9.74 -2.81 7.10
CA LEU A 161 9.00 -1.56 7.29
C LEU A 161 7.92 -1.76 8.33
N ALA A 162 7.87 -0.93 9.36
CA ALA A 162 6.71 -0.80 10.21
C ALA A 162 5.92 0.45 9.80
N LEU A 163 4.68 0.22 9.36
CA LEU A 163 3.71 1.26 9.04
C LEU A 163 2.68 1.33 10.17
N THR A 164 2.32 2.53 10.61
CA THR A 164 1.26 2.71 11.59
C THR A 164 0.06 3.42 10.97
N SER A 165 -1.13 2.90 11.20
CA SER A 165 -2.41 3.48 10.79
C SER A 165 -3.19 3.91 12.04
N PRO A 166 -3.42 5.21 12.28
CA PRO A 166 -4.19 5.65 13.43
C PRO A 166 -5.67 5.30 13.29
N THR A 167 -6.32 5.03 14.42
CA THR A 167 -7.79 4.94 14.45
C THR A 167 -8.43 6.32 14.23
N THR A 168 -9.72 6.36 13.91
CA THR A 168 -10.48 7.62 13.75
C THR A 168 -10.38 8.54 14.96
N ALA A 169 -10.33 7.97 16.18
CA ALA A 169 -10.20 8.75 17.41
C ALA A 169 -8.79 9.35 17.58
N THR A 170 -7.76 8.64 17.12
CA THR A 170 -6.36 9.03 17.25
C THR A 170 -5.86 9.92 16.11
N LEU A 171 -6.49 9.84 14.94
CA LEU A 171 -6.09 10.57 13.73
C LEU A 171 -5.94 12.08 13.96
N PRO A 172 -6.88 12.81 14.59
CA PRO A 172 -6.72 14.25 14.79
C PRO A 172 -5.49 14.64 15.62
N VAL A 173 -5.11 13.79 16.58
CA VAL A 173 -3.94 14.01 17.45
C VAL A 173 -2.65 13.83 16.63
N ILE A 174 -2.59 12.77 15.82
CA ILE A 174 -1.45 12.49 14.94
C ILE A 174 -1.28 13.59 13.91
N GLU A 175 -2.34 14.03 13.24
CA GLU A 175 -2.26 15.09 12.22
C GLU A 175 -1.87 16.45 12.82
N LYS A 176 -2.43 16.78 14.00
CA LYS A 176 -2.04 17.99 14.75
C LYS A 176 -0.55 17.94 15.11
N GLN A 177 -0.08 16.79 15.61
CA GLN A 177 1.31 16.65 15.99
C GLN A 177 2.25 16.66 14.78
N TYR A 178 1.88 16.00 13.68
CA TYR A 178 2.61 16.04 12.42
C TYR A 178 2.82 17.49 11.95
N SER A 179 1.72 18.26 11.91
CA SER A 179 1.76 19.66 11.50
C SER A 179 2.71 20.49 12.38
N ARG A 180 2.70 20.25 13.70
CA ARG A 180 3.64 20.89 14.64
C ARG A 180 5.10 20.52 14.35
N LEU A 181 5.37 19.24 14.09
CA LEU A 181 6.72 18.74 13.82
C LEU A 181 7.25 19.26 12.48
N VAL A 182 6.46 19.19 11.41
CA VAL A 182 6.85 19.70 10.08
C VAL A 182 7.08 21.21 10.11
N THR A 183 6.21 21.97 10.78
CA THR A 183 6.41 23.43 10.94
C THR A 183 7.73 23.76 11.62
N ARG A 184 8.19 22.89 12.53
CA ARG A 184 9.36 23.13 13.36
C ARG A 184 10.66 22.62 12.73
N TYR A 185 10.61 21.48 12.06
CA TYR A 185 11.78 20.74 11.61
C TYR A 185 11.84 20.57 10.08
N GLY A 186 10.81 20.99 9.34
CA GLY A 186 10.67 20.72 7.90
C GLY A 186 10.15 19.33 7.60
N GLU A 187 9.97 19.02 6.31
CA GLU A 187 9.64 17.68 5.83
C GLU A 187 10.93 16.85 5.66
N GLU A 188 11.50 16.38 6.76
CA GLU A 188 12.69 15.52 6.73
C GLU A 188 12.39 14.09 7.21
N ALA A 189 12.80 13.09 6.42
CA ALA A 189 12.91 11.71 6.87
C ALA A 189 14.38 11.40 7.21
N TYR A 190 14.65 10.82 8.38
CA TYR A 190 16.01 10.58 8.86
C TYR A 190 16.44 9.14 8.53
N ILE A 191 17.60 8.98 7.89
CA ILE A 191 18.13 7.71 7.34
C ILE A 191 19.59 7.51 7.80
N ILE A 192 19.98 6.29 8.21
CA ILE A 192 21.41 5.92 8.41
C ILE A 192 22.14 5.94 7.07
N SER A 193 23.18 6.76 6.98
CA SER A 193 24.09 6.84 5.84
C SER A 193 25.33 5.94 6.01
N ASP A 194 25.15 4.65 6.36
CA ASP A 194 26.31 3.75 6.61
C ASP A 194 26.67 2.86 5.43
N ARG A 195 25.96 2.94 4.30
CA ARG A 195 26.45 2.46 3.01
C ARG A 195 26.00 3.40 1.91
N GLN A 196 26.95 4.17 1.39
CA GLN A 196 26.94 4.59 0.00
C GLN A 196 27.03 3.33 -0.91
N GLU A 197 25.99 2.50 -0.95
CA GLU A 197 25.46 2.25 -2.28
C GLU A 197 24.85 3.59 -2.66
N GLU A 198 25.18 4.11 -3.85
CA GLU A 198 24.65 5.38 -4.33
C GLU A 198 23.12 5.34 -4.30
N LEU A 199 22.53 5.64 -3.15
CA LEU A 199 21.16 6.06 -3.02
C LEU A 199 21.08 7.26 -3.96
N PRO A 200 20.32 7.16 -5.06
CA PRO A 200 20.19 8.25 -5.99
C PRO A 200 19.81 9.47 -5.15
N LYS A 201 20.61 10.53 -5.24
CA LYS A 201 20.36 11.78 -4.50
C LYS A 201 18.87 12.08 -4.61
N SER A 202 18.25 12.19 -3.43
CA SER A 202 16.86 11.97 -3.07
C SER A 202 15.79 12.86 -3.74
N ASN A 203 16.13 13.54 -4.83
CA ASN A 203 15.18 14.08 -5.77
C ASN A 203 14.95 13.16 -6.98
N SER A 204 15.85 12.22 -7.33
CA SER A 204 15.71 11.50 -8.59
C SER A 204 14.53 10.56 -8.67
N PHE A 205 14.01 9.97 -7.59
CA PHE A 205 12.84 9.07 -7.74
C PHE A 205 11.57 9.81 -8.19
N LEU A 206 11.44 11.11 -7.86
CA LEU A 206 10.35 11.98 -8.33
C LEU A 206 10.76 12.91 -9.49
N SER A 207 12.04 13.30 -9.58
CA SER A 207 12.58 14.16 -10.65
C SER A 207 13.09 13.37 -11.87
N SER A 208 13.14 12.05 -11.77
CA SER A 208 13.27 11.09 -12.89
C SER A 208 12.05 10.18 -12.94
N LEU A 209 10.87 10.70 -12.58
CA LEU A 209 9.63 10.05 -12.96
C LEU A 209 9.70 9.81 -14.46
N PRO A 210 9.80 8.56 -14.91
CA PRO A 210 9.76 8.29 -16.33
C PRO A 210 8.43 8.85 -16.83
N ASP A 211 8.41 9.37 -18.05
CA ASP A 211 7.16 9.63 -18.80
C ASP A 211 6.31 8.34 -18.99
N TYR A 212 6.66 7.23 -18.32
CA TYR A 212 6.18 5.89 -18.57
C TYR A 212 5.95 5.15 -17.26
N TYR A 213 4.77 5.33 -16.70
CA TYR A 213 4.19 4.31 -15.85
C TYR A 213 3.53 3.23 -16.69
N ARG A 214 3.30 2.07 -16.07
CA ARG A 214 2.78 0.89 -16.74
C ARG A 214 1.37 1.14 -17.25
N ALA A 215 1.09 0.70 -18.47
CA ALA A 215 -0.22 0.90 -19.09
C ALA A 215 -1.39 0.31 -18.28
N TYR A 216 -1.11 -0.71 -17.45
CA TYR A 216 -2.10 -1.37 -16.60
C TYR A 216 -2.25 -0.76 -15.20
N TYR A 217 -1.57 0.35 -14.88
CA TYR A 217 -1.83 1.11 -13.64
C TYR A 217 -3.00 2.08 -13.84
N PRO A 218 -4.03 2.05 -12.98
CA PRO A 218 -5.19 2.94 -13.10
C PRO A 218 -4.75 4.41 -13.14
N THR A 219 -5.09 5.09 -14.23
CA THR A 219 -4.70 6.48 -14.48
C THR A 219 -5.89 7.27 -14.99
N MET A 220 -6.06 8.49 -14.49
CA MET A 220 -7.05 9.45 -14.97
C MET A 220 -6.48 10.86 -15.04
N VAL A 221 -7.02 11.67 -15.94
CA VAL A 221 -6.76 13.11 -16.03
C VAL A 221 -8.05 13.84 -15.70
N ARG A 222 -7.92 14.85 -14.85
CA ARG A 222 -8.99 15.74 -14.45
C ARG A 222 -8.75 17.15 -14.97
N ASP A 223 -9.83 17.86 -15.28
CA ASP A 223 -9.79 19.30 -15.55
C ASP A 223 -9.62 20.11 -14.24
N PRO A 224 -9.46 21.45 -14.32
CA PRO A 224 -9.33 22.31 -13.14
C PRO A 224 -10.49 22.18 -12.14
N LEU A 225 -11.69 21.80 -12.60
CA LEU A 225 -12.88 21.61 -11.78
C LEU A 225 -13.09 20.14 -11.37
N TRP A 226 -12.08 19.28 -11.55
CA TRP A 226 -12.08 17.88 -11.18
C TRP A 226 -13.09 16.99 -11.91
N TYR A 227 -13.55 17.41 -13.09
CA TYR A 227 -14.21 16.51 -14.03
C TYR A 227 -13.18 15.62 -14.70
N ILE A 228 -13.47 14.33 -14.80
CA ILE A 228 -12.60 13.35 -15.44
C ILE A 228 -12.72 13.54 -16.96
N VAL A 229 -11.60 13.87 -17.61
CA VAL A 229 -11.55 14.15 -19.06
C VAL A 229 -10.86 13.06 -19.86
N GLU A 230 -9.93 12.36 -19.24
CA GLU A 230 -9.19 11.24 -19.85
C GLU A 230 -9.00 10.15 -18.79
N GLU A 231 -8.98 8.89 -19.21
CA GLU A 231 -8.69 7.74 -18.35
C GLU A 231 -8.12 6.61 -19.20
N ASN A 232 -7.34 5.72 -18.59
CA ASN A 232 -6.86 4.52 -19.28
C ASN A 232 -7.77 3.31 -19.05
N LYS A 233 -7.52 2.22 -19.79
CA LYS A 233 -8.27 0.97 -19.67
C LYS A 233 -8.19 0.38 -18.25
N ALA A 234 -7.05 0.52 -17.55
CA ALA A 234 -6.90 0.04 -16.18
C ALA A 234 -7.89 0.72 -15.22
N GLN A 235 -8.05 2.04 -15.33
CA GLN A 235 -9.04 2.80 -14.56
C GLN A 235 -10.46 2.28 -14.86
N GLN A 236 -10.81 2.06 -16.11
CA GLN A 236 -12.14 1.55 -16.48
C GLN A 236 -12.40 0.16 -15.88
N LEU A 237 -11.41 -0.74 -15.91
CA LEU A 237 -11.52 -2.07 -15.32
C LEU A 237 -11.64 -2.02 -13.78
N LEU A 238 -10.92 -1.11 -13.13
CA LEU A 238 -10.97 -0.90 -11.70
C LEU A 238 -12.32 -0.33 -11.23
N PHE A 239 -12.99 0.48 -12.05
CA PHE A 239 -14.29 1.08 -11.71
C PHE A 239 -15.49 0.40 -12.39
N GLY A 240 -15.25 -0.65 -13.19
CA GLY A 240 -16.29 -1.39 -13.90
C GLY A 240 -16.93 -0.64 -15.08
N GLY A 241 -16.33 0.45 -15.55
CA GLY A 241 -16.82 1.25 -16.66
C GLY A 241 -16.14 2.61 -16.76
N SER A 242 -16.51 3.37 -17.78
CA SER A 242 -15.94 4.70 -18.00
C SER A 242 -16.41 5.72 -16.96
N ALA A 243 -15.48 6.56 -16.51
CA ALA A 243 -15.73 7.69 -15.63
C ALA A 243 -15.60 9.05 -16.31
N ILE A 244 -15.27 9.10 -17.61
CA ILE A 244 -15.17 10.36 -18.37
C ILE A 244 -16.49 11.14 -18.27
N GLY A 245 -16.37 12.44 -18.01
CA GLY A 245 -17.48 13.38 -17.83
C GLY A 245 -18.11 13.37 -16.43
N LYS A 246 -17.77 12.41 -15.57
CA LYS A 246 -18.18 12.42 -14.16
C LYS A 246 -17.25 13.33 -13.36
N HIS A 247 -17.80 13.93 -12.31
CA HIS A 247 -16.97 14.63 -11.33
C HIS A 247 -16.27 13.59 -10.43
N PHE A 248 -15.01 13.83 -10.07
CA PHE A 248 -14.20 12.88 -9.27
C PHE A 248 -14.92 12.35 -8.01
N PHE A 249 -15.58 13.22 -7.23
CA PHE A 249 -16.33 12.78 -6.04
C PHE A 249 -17.51 11.86 -6.33
N GLU A 250 -18.10 11.90 -7.53
CA GLU A 250 -19.16 10.97 -7.92
C GLU A 250 -18.67 9.51 -7.93
N LEU A 251 -17.35 9.27 -8.04
CA LEU A 251 -16.77 7.94 -7.89
C LEU A 251 -16.96 7.36 -6.48
N TYR A 252 -16.83 8.18 -5.43
CA TYR A 252 -17.05 7.74 -4.03
C TYR A 252 -18.53 7.52 -3.73
N PHE A 253 -19.43 8.15 -4.49
CA PHE A 253 -20.88 8.04 -4.33
C PHE A 253 -21.47 6.94 -5.21
N ALA A 254 -20.68 6.37 -6.12
CA ALA A 254 -21.12 5.33 -7.03
C ALA A 254 -21.68 4.14 -6.23
N HIS A 255 -22.92 3.75 -6.55
CA HIS A 255 -23.61 2.62 -5.90
C HIS A 255 -22.80 1.33 -5.92
N GLN A 256 -21.95 1.16 -6.94
CA GLN A 256 -21.11 -0.03 -7.11
C GLN A 256 -19.97 -0.10 -6.07
N LEU A 257 -19.43 1.05 -5.64
CA LEU A 257 -18.29 1.11 -4.72
C LEU A 257 -18.72 1.36 -3.28
N ARG A 258 -19.85 2.02 -3.07
CA ARG A 258 -20.33 2.43 -1.75
C ARG A 258 -20.43 1.30 -0.71
N PRO A 259 -20.93 0.08 -1.03
CA PRO A 259 -20.98 -1.00 -0.05
C PRO A 259 -19.60 -1.43 0.47
N TRP A 260 -18.56 -1.16 -0.31
CA TRP A 260 -17.23 -1.72 -0.13
C TRP A 260 -16.21 -0.70 0.37
N LEU A 261 -16.37 0.58 0.02
CA LEU A 261 -15.54 1.67 0.53
C LEU A 261 -15.71 1.90 2.04
N GLY A 262 -16.79 1.36 2.63
CA GLY A 262 -17.11 1.59 4.04
C GLY A 262 -17.56 3.03 4.32
N PRO A 263 -17.50 3.48 5.58
CA PRO A 263 -17.83 4.84 5.95
C PRO A 263 -16.89 5.86 5.28
N LEU A 264 -17.42 6.93 4.68
CA LEU A 264 -16.62 7.97 3.98
C LEU A 264 -15.45 8.53 4.81
N GLN A 265 -15.61 8.62 6.12
CA GLN A 265 -14.59 9.08 7.06
C GLN A 265 -13.36 8.18 7.15
N GLU A 266 -13.47 6.92 6.73
CA GLU A 266 -12.41 5.90 6.71
C GLU A 266 -11.77 5.78 5.33
N THR A 267 -12.26 6.54 4.35
CA THR A 267 -11.72 6.56 2.97
C THR A 267 -10.74 7.70 2.76
N SER A 268 -10.11 7.75 1.58
CA SER A 268 -9.31 8.90 1.13
C SER A 268 -10.15 10.13 0.75
N ALA A 269 -11.48 10.02 0.69
CA ALA A 269 -12.36 11.09 0.22
C ALA A 269 -12.22 12.42 0.99
N PRO A 270 -12.12 12.45 2.34
CA PRO A 270 -12.01 13.72 3.07
C PRO A 270 -10.73 14.49 2.73
N ARG A 271 -9.65 13.76 2.47
CA ARG A 271 -8.36 14.33 2.05
C ARG A 271 -8.41 14.79 0.61
N ALA A 272 -9.02 14.01 -0.29
CA ALA A 272 -9.24 14.44 -1.66
C ALA A 272 -10.14 15.70 -1.72
N MET A 273 -11.14 15.82 -0.83
CA MET A 273 -11.92 17.05 -0.65
C MET A 273 -11.05 18.24 -0.27
N ARG A 274 -10.12 18.08 0.67
CA ARG A 274 -9.19 19.16 1.01
C ARG A 274 -8.30 19.56 -0.16
N TYR A 275 -7.77 18.61 -0.92
CA TYR A 275 -7.03 18.93 -2.14
C TYR A 275 -7.90 19.72 -3.13
N PHE A 276 -9.15 19.31 -3.35
CA PHE A 276 -10.09 20.04 -4.19
C PHE A 276 -10.33 21.47 -3.69
N GLU A 277 -10.63 21.66 -2.40
CA GLU A 277 -10.85 22.98 -1.79
C GLU A 277 -9.61 23.88 -1.93
N THR A 278 -8.43 23.36 -1.63
CA THR A 278 -7.18 24.13 -1.69
C THR A 278 -6.86 24.51 -3.13
N LEU A 279 -6.94 23.57 -4.07
CA LEU A 279 -6.58 23.79 -5.47
C LEU A 279 -7.60 24.66 -6.21
N THR A 280 -8.88 24.64 -5.82
CA THR A 280 -9.94 25.46 -6.42
C THR A 280 -10.21 26.76 -5.67
N SER A 281 -9.52 27.03 -4.56
CA SER A 281 -9.68 28.28 -3.78
C SER A 281 -9.57 29.56 -4.62
N PRO A 282 -8.73 29.68 -5.66
CA PRO A 282 -8.71 30.88 -6.50
C PRO A 282 -10.01 31.12 -7.27
N PHE A 283 -10.78 30.06 -7.56
CA PHE A 283 -12.02 30.10 -8.36
C PHE A 283 -13.22 30.62 -7.55
N GLN A 284 -13.05 30.77 -6.23
CA GLN A 284 -14.06 31.36 -5.36
C GLN A 284 -14.22 32.87 -5.59
N ARG A 285 -13.22 33.54 -6.16
CA ARG A 285 -13.27 34.98 -6.45
C ARG A 285 -14.15 35.24 -7.67
N GLU A 286 -15.07 36.21 -7.56
CA GLU A 286 -16.04 36.53 -8.62
C GLU A 286 -15.38 36.98 -9.94
N ASP A 287 -14.17 37.54 -9.87
CA ASP A 287 -13.38 38.01 -11.02
C ASP A 287 -12.58 36.88 -11.69
N HIS A 288 -12.55 35.67 -11.12
CA HIS A 288 -11.86 34.53 -11.71
C HIS A 288 -12.65 33.96 -12.90
N GLU A 289 -11.98 33.66 -14.00
CA GLU A 289 -12.63 33.18 -15.24
C GLU A 289 -13.44 31.88 -15.06
N LEU A 290 -13.00 31.00 -14.15
CA LEU A 290 -13.70 29.75 -13.80
C LEU A 290 -14.78 29.91 -12.71
N HIS A 291 -15.02 31.10 -12.16
CA HIS A 291 -15.91 31.29 -11.01
C HIS A 291 -17.33 30.78 -11.23
N THR A 292 -17.93 31.12 -12.38
CA THR A 292 -19.29 30.70 -12.70
C THR A 292 -19.37 29.18 -12.85
N ALA A 293 -18.40 28.56 -13.53
CA ALA A 293 -18.36 27.10 -13.72
C ALA A 293 -18.11 26.36 -12.39
N TYR A 294 -17.23 26.90 -11.54
CA TYR A 294 -16.98 26.39 -10.19
C TYR A 294 -18.26 26.42 -9.33
N THR A 295 -18.96 27.55 -9.33
CA THR A 295 -20.23 27.70 -8.57
C THR A 295 -21.29 26.71 -9.05
N GLN A 296 -21.41 26.51 -10.36
CA GLN A 296 -22.31 25.50 -10.94
C GLN A 296 -21.92 24.07 -10.54
N ALA A 297 -20.61 23.75 -10.55
CA ALA A 297 -20.11 22.45 -10.12
C ALA A 297 -20.44 22.19 -8.65
N LEU A 298 -20.20 23.16 -7.75
CA LEU A 298 -20.57 23.05 -6.34
C LEU A 298 -22.08 22.91 -6.15
N GLN A 299 -22.89 23.68 -6.87
CA GLN A 299 -24.35 23.60 -6.80
C GLN A 299 -24.84 22.21 -7.20
N ARG A 300 -24.28 21.63 -8.27
CA ARG A 300 -24.57 20.25 -8.68
C ARG A 300 -24.13 19.24 -7.61
N LEU A 301 -22.90 19.34 -7.10
CA LEU A 301 -22.38 18.42 -6.10
C LEU A 301 -23.17 18.47 -4.79
N SER A 302 -23.67 19.65 -4.41
CA SER A 302 -24.48 19.84 -3.19
C SER A 302 -25.81 19.08 -3.22
N GLN A 303 -26.29 18.66 -4.40
CA GLN A 303 -27.47 17.81 -4.55
C GLN A 303 -27.24 16.40 -4.01
N PHE A 304 -25.98 15.93 -3.91
CA PHE A 304 -25.66 14.63 -3.34
C PHE A 304 -25.56 14.74 -1.81
N PRO A 305 -26.38 14.01 -1.03
CA PRO A 305 -26.29 14.02 0.43
C PRO A 305 -24.91 13.60 0.95
N ASP A 306 -24.27 12.65 0.28
CA ASP A 306 -22.94 12.16 0.64
C ASP A 306 -21.85 13.20 0.43
N TYR A 307 -21.99 14.08 -0.57
CA TYR A 307 -21.07 15.20 -0.78
C TYR A 307 -21.13 16.20 0.38
N ARG A 308 -22.35 16.55 0.83
CA ARG A 308 -22.51 17.45 1.99
C ARG A 308 -21.89 16.86 3.25
N LYS A 309 -22.14 15.57 3.51
CA LYS A 309 -21.51 14.85 4.62
C LYS A 309 -19.98 14.84 4.49
N LEU A 310 -19.47 14.63 3.28
CA LEU A 310 -18.03 14.63 3.01
C LEU A 310 -17.38 15.99 3.29
N MET A 311 -18.02 17.10 2.88
CA MET A 311 -17.54 18.45 3.21
C MET A 311 -17.49 18.67 4.72
N GLU A 312 -18.54 18.30 5.46
CA GLU A 312 -18.56 18.43 6.92
C GLU A 312 -17.45 17.63 7.59
N LEU A 313 -17.21 16.40 7.13
CA LEU A 313 -16.12 15.56 7.63
C LEU A 313 -14.77 16.22 7.34
N SER A 314 -14.56 16.65 6.09
CA SER A 314 -13.33 17.31 5.67
C SER A 314 -13.03 18.55 6.52
N TRP A 315 -14.04 19.38 6.79
CA TRP A 315 -13.92 20.58 7.63
C TRP A 315 -13.62 20.30 9.10
N LYS A 316 -14.17 19.23 9.66
CA LYS A 316 -13.91 18.81 11.05
C LYS A 316 -12.54 18.16 11.22
N SER A 317 -11.97 17.61 10.14
CA SER A 317 -10.66 16.97 10.16
C SER A 317 -9.53 17.99 9.91
N THR A 318 -8.47 17.89 10.70
CA THR A 318 -7.24 18.70 10.57
C THR A 318 -6.30 18.03 9.56
N ILE A 319 -6.70 17.97 8.30
CA ILE A 319 -5.97 17.24 7.27
C ILE A 319 -4.83 18.11 6.74
N HIS A 320 -3.59 17.62 6.87
CA HIS A 320 -2.43 18.22 6.22
C HIS A 320 -2.34 17.76 4.76
N LEU A 321 -2.03 18.69 3.86
CA LEU A 321 -1.87 18.42 2.43
C LEU A 321 -0.39 18.49 2.07
N ASN A 322 0.08 17.47 1.38
CA ASN A 322 1.44 17.42 0.85
C ASN A 322 1.39 18.03 -0.56
N LEU A 323 1.51 19.35 -0.66
CA LEU A 323 1.60 20.05 -1.95
C LEU A 323 3.07 20.33 -2.27
N PRO A 324 3.56 19.98 -3.47
CA PRO A 324 4.95 20.22 -3.82
C PRO A 324 5.18 21.73 -4.01
N GLU A 325 6.35 22.20 -3.60
CA GLU A 325 6.78 23.59 -3.89
C GLU A 325 6.92 23.81 -5.41
N ASN A 326 7.41 22.78 -6.12
CA ASN A 326 7.48 22.78 -7.58
C ASN A 326 6.28 22.05 -8.19
N LYS A 327 5.42 22.79 -8.89
CA LYS A 327 4.25 22.24 -9.58
C LYS A 327 4.59 21.36 -10.80
N GLU A 328 5.84 21.26 -11.22
CA GLU A 328 6.28 20.35 -12.29
C GLU A 328 6.59 18.94 -11.77
N THR A 329 6.79 18.78 -10.45
CA THR A 329 7.11 17.49 -9.85
C THR A 329 5.84 16.75 -9.46
N ALA A 330 5.73 15.46 -9.82
CA ALA A 330 4.66 14.65 -9.26
C ALA A 330 4.91 14.39 -7.78
N PHE A 331 3.82 14.17 -7.05
CA PHE A 331 3.86 14.00 -5.60
C PHE A 331 2.87 12.93 -5.14
N CYS A 332 3.13 12.34 -3.98
CA CYS A 332 2.21 11.41 -3.33
C CYS A 332 1.14 12.21 -2.59
N ALA A 333 -0.11 12.15 -3.06
CA ALA A 333 -1.21 12.86 -2.43
C ALA A 333 -1.75 12.12 -1.20
N TYR A 334 -2.01 10.82 -1.34
CA TYR A 334 -2.56 9.95 -0.29
C TYR A 334 -2.55 8.47 -0.66
N ARG A 335 -2.82 7.63 0.34
CA ARG A 335 -3.08 6.20 0.19
C ARG A 335 -4.55 5.96 -0.16
N VAL A 336 -4.82 5.01 -1.05
CA VAL A 336 -6.17 4.64 -1.50
C VAL A 336 -6.38 3.16 -1.28
N PHE A 337 -7.48 2.83 -0.62
CA PHE A 337 -7.95 1.45 -0.47
C PHE A 337 -9.21 1.30 -1.29
N LEU A 338 -9.24 0.33 -2.20
CA LEU A 338 -10.40 0.05 -3.04
C LEU A 338 -10.70 -1.44 -3.02
N PRO A 339 -11.97 -1.86 -3.09
CA PRO A 339 -12.28 -3.25 -3.37
C PRO A 339 -11.80 -3.64 -4.76
N TRP A 340 -11.46 -4.92 -4.93
CA TRP A 340 -11.26 -5.45 -6.27
C TRP A 340 -12.61 -5.73 -6.93
N THR A 341 -12.84 -5.23 -8.15
CA THR A 341 -14.12 -5.38 -8.86
C THR A 341 -14.50 -6.83 -9.16
N LEU A 342 -13.52 -7.73 -9.20
CA LEU A 342 -13.76 -9.15 -9.43
C LEU A 342 -14.13 -9.91 -8.14
N ALA A 343 -13.72 -9.39 -6.98
CA ALA A 343 -13.94 -9.98 -5.66
C ALA A 343 -13.82 -8.88 -4.59
N PRO A 344 -14.92 -8.22 -4.24
CA PRO A 344 -14.87 -7.02 -3.41
C PRO A 344 -14.39 -7.22 -1.97
N GLU A 345 -14.33 -8.47 -1.49
CA GLU A 345 -13.68 -8.87 -0.25
C GLU A 345 -12.15 -8.67 -0.26
N VAL A 346 -11.54 -8.61 -1.45
CA VAL A 346 -10.12 -8.31 -1.62
C VAL A 346 -9.92 -6.79 -1.64
N THR A 347 -9.18 -6.28 -0.66
CA THR A 347 -8.84 -4.86 -0.59
C THR A 347 -7.52 -4.58 -1.32
N LEU A 348 -7.61 -3.83 -2.40
CA LEU A 348 -6.49 -3.28 -3.16
C LEU A 348 -5.91 -2.05 -2.46
N GLN A 349 -4.58 -1.95 -2.45
CA GLN A 349 -3.82 -0.91 -1.75
C GLN A 349 -2.99 -0.15 -2.77
N PHE A 350 -3.30 1.14 -2.91
CA PHE A 350 -2.64 2.03 -3.85
C PHE A 350 -2.06 3.26 -3.15
N ARG A 351 -1.06 3.81 -3.80
CA ARG A 351 -0.63 5.18 -3.61
C ARG A 351 -1.13 6.04 -4.76
N SER A 352 -1.80 7.14 -4.43
CA SER A 352 -2.19 8.16 -5.40
C SER A 352 -1.02 9.09 -5.67
N ILE A 353 -0.42 8.97 -6.85
CA ILE A 353 0.56 9.93 -7.37
C ILE A 353 -0.15 10.94 -8.26
N VAL A 354 0.05 12.22 -7.98
CA VAL A 354 -0.58 13.34 -8.70
C VAL A 354 0.48 14.15 -9.41
N HIS A 355 0.22 14.50 -10.67
CA HIS A 355 1.05 15.36 -11.51
C HIS A 355 0.19 16.50 -12.09
N PHE A 356 0.69 17.74 -12.06
CA PHE A 356 0.00 18.88 -12.67
C PHE A 356 0.37 19.00 -14.16
N LEU A 357 -0.63 18.97 -15.03
CA LEU A 357 -0.46 19.09 -16.48
C LEU A 357 -0.86 20.50 -16.94
N TYR A 358 0.03 21.16 -17.68
CA TYR A 358 -0.21 22.50 -18.24
C TYR A 358 -0.33 22.42 -19.77
N LYS A 359 -1.55 22.51 -20.31
CA LYS A 359 -1.81 22.45 -21.76
C LYS A 359 -1.50 23.81 -22.43
N GLY A 360 -0.22 24.11 -22.66
CA GLY A 360 0.22 25.12 -23.64
C GLY A 360 0.13 26.61 -23.25
N LEU A 361 1.28 27.29 -23.39
CA LEU A 361 1.58 28.73 -23.29
C LEU A 361 1.29 29.43 -21.95
N LEU A 362 2.40 29.69 -21.25
CA LEU A 362 2.60 30.36 -19.97
C LEU A 362 2.08 29.58 -18.74
N ILE A 363 3.03 29.21 -17.88
CA ILE A 363 2.85 28.69 -16.51
C ILE A 363 1.97 29.63 -15.64
N SER A 364 1.63 30.82 -16.15
CA SER A 364 0.75 31.81 -15.52
C SER A 364 -0.75 31.56 -15.70
N THR A 365 -1.17 30.52 -16.43
CA THR A 365 -2.58 30.13 -16.43
C THR A 365 -2.84 29.25 -15.20
N ASP A 366 -3.62 29.74 -14.24
CA ASP A 366 -3.98 29.08 -12.97
C ASP A 366 -4.91 27.85 -13.17
N GLN A 367 -4.83 27.19 -14.33
CA GLN A 367 -5.71 26.11 -14.76
C GLN A 367 -4.96 24.80 -15.01
N PRO A 368 -4.30 24.21 -13.99
CA PRO A 368 -3.68 22.91 -14.17
C PRO A 368 -4.74 21.84 -14.37
N TYR A 369 -4.53 20.98 -15.36
CA TYR A 369 -5.13 19.66 -15.37
C TYR A 369 -4.39 18.80 -14.33
N TYR A 370 -5.05 17.77 -13.80
CA TYR A 370 -4.46 16.89 -12.79
C TYR A 370 -4.45 15.47 -13.30
N GLN A 371 -3.27 14.92 -13.53
CA GLN A 371 -3.12 13.48 -13.74
C GLN A 371 -2.99 12.80 -12.38
N GLU A 372 -3.86 11.83 -12.10
CA GLU A 372 -3.76 10.96 -10.93
C GLU A 372 -3.52 9.53 -11.40
N MET A 373 -2.56 8.88 -10.75
CA MET A 373 -2.23 7.49 -10.98
C MET A 373 -2.22 6.71 -9.67
N LEU A 374 -2.83 5.54 -9.70
CA LEU A 374 -2.87 4.63 -8.56
C LEU A 374 -1.78 3.57 -8.72
N ILE A 375 -0.69 3.72 -7.97
CA ILE A 375 0.44 2.78 -7.97
C ILE A 375 0.19 1.70 -6.91
N PRO A 376 0.24 0.40 -7.27
CA PRO A 376 0.14 -0.69 -6.30
C PRO A 376 1.19 -0.60 -5.20
N GLU A 377 0.77 -0.82 -3.95
CA GLU A 377 1.67 -0.83 -2.79
C GLU A 377 2.09 -2.24 -2.34
N ASN A 378 1.51 -3.27 -2.93
CA ASN A 378 1.86 -4.64 -2.61
C ASN A 378 1.65 -5.56 -3.84
N TYR A 379 2.21 -6.76 -3.75
CA TYR A 379 2.14 -7.75 -4.82
C TYR A 379 0.71 -8.24 -5.07
N GLU A 380 -0.12 -8.29 -4.03
CA GLU A 380 -1.53 -8.67 -4.11
C GLU A 380 -2.29 -7.72 -5.03
N THR A 381 -2.09 -6.41 -4.86
CA THR A 381 -2.72 -5.38 -5.70
C THR A 381 -2.17 -5.41 -7.11
N GLU A 382 -0.87 -5.59 -7.26
CA GLU A 382 -0.20 -5.71 -8.56
C GLU A 382 -0.78 -6.89 -9.36
N VAL A 383 -0.84 -8.08 -8.76
CA VAL A 383 -1.41 -9.28 -9.38
C VAL A 383 -2.90 -9.10 -9.67
N ALA A 384 -3.67 -8.51 -8.76
CA ALA A 384 -5.09 -8.24 -9.00
C ALA A 384 -5.31 -7.32 -10.21
N LEU A 385 -4.49 -6.28 -10.41
CA LEU A 385 -4.56 -5.43 -11.61
C LEU A 385 -4.21 -6.20 -12.89
N LEU A 386 -3.16 -7.03 -12.86
CA LEU A 386 -2.79 -7.88 -13.99
C LEU A 386 -3.94 -8.82 -14.36
N LEU A 387 -4.53 -9.49 -13.36
CA LEU A 387 -5.67 -10.37 -13.53
C LEU A 387 -6.91 -9.63 -14.07
N SER A 388 -7.18 -8.42 -13.59
CA SER A 388 -8.24 -7.55 -14.14
C SER A 388 -8.02 -7.29 -15.63
N TYR A 389 -6.77 -7.04 -16.04
CA TYR A 389 -6.40 -6.78 -17.43
C TYR A 389 -6.55 -8.00 -18.33
N LEU A 390 -6.31 -9.20 -17.79
CA LEU A 390 -6.45 -10.49 -18.49
C LEU A 390 -7.88 -11.05 -18.43
N SER A 391 -8.77 -10.38 -17.70
CA SER A 391 -10.18 -10.77 -17.54
C SER A 391 -11.07 -10.60 -18.78
N PRO A 392 -10.95 -9.56 -19.62
CA PRO A 392 -11.87 -9.34 -20.73
C PRO A 392 -11.56 -10.27 -21.92
N ASP A 393 -12.38 -11.32 -22.02
CA ASP A 393 -13.22 -11.67 -23.18
C ASP A 393 -13.91 -13.01 -22.85
N PRO A 394 -15.25 -13.08 -22.76
CA PRO A 394 -15.98 -14.32 -22.51
C PRO A 394 -16.12 -15.22 -23.75
N GLU A 395 -15.59 -14.81 -24.91
CA GLU A 395 -15.92 -15.45 -26.19
C GLU A 395 -15.17 -16.77 -26.46
N GLU A 396 -14.06 -17.05 -25.78
CA GLU A 396 -13.34 -18.31 -25.97
C GLU A 396 -13.80 -19.35 -24.95
N HIS A 397 -14.78 -20.18 -25.32
CA HIS A 397 -15.14 -21.35 -24.51
C HIS A 397 -13.97 -22.36 -24.51
N ILE A 398 -13.16 -22.29 -23.46
CA ILE A 398 -12.05 -23.22 -23.23
C ILE A 398 -12.61 -24.50 -22.59
N SER A 399 -13.10 -25.43 -23.42
CA SER A 399 -13.87 -26.59 -22.94
C SER A 399 -13.06 -27.82 -22.54
N THR A 400 -11.82 -27.97 -23.04
CA THR A 400 -11.02 -29.17 -22.77
C THR A 400 -10.06 -28.98 -21.61
N LEU A 401 -9.85 -30.04 -20.81
CA LEU A 401 -8.90 -30.06 -19.70
C LEU A 401 -7.53 -29.48 -20.10
N SER A 402 -6.93 -29.98 -21.18
CA SER A 402 -5.59 -29.55 -21.63
C SER A 402 -5.55 -28.06 -21.98
N LYS A 403 -6.60 -27.52 -22.62
CA LYS A 403 -6.65 -26.09 -22.95
C LYS A 403 -6.84 -25.22 -21.71
N GLN A 404 -7.66 -25.65 -20.75
CA GLN A 404 -7.84 -24.91 -19.49
C GLN A 404 -6.53 -24.87 -18.68
N MET A 405 -5.82 -26.00 -18.59
CA MET A 405 -4.54 -26.09 -17.88
C MET A 405 -3.44 -25.31 -18.59
N LEU A 406 -3.40 -25.34 -19.93
CA LEU A 406 -2.50 -24.52 -20.75
C LEU A 406 -2.74 -23.03 -20.53
N TRP A 407 -4.01 -22.60 -20.54
CA TRP A 407 -4.40 -21.23 -20.27
C TRP A 407 -3.97 -20.80 -18.86
N GLY A 408 -4.22 -21.65 -17.86
CA GLY A 408 -3.75 -21.43 -16.49
C GLY A 408 -2.23 -21.28 -16.40
N LEU A 409 -1.47 -22.08 -17.15
CA LEU A 409 -0.01 -21.99 -17.19
C LEU A 409 0.46 -20.70 -17.84
N ALA A 410 -0.16 -20.29 -18.94
CA ALA A 410 0.11 -19.02 -19.59
C ALA A 410 -0.20 -17.85 -18.65
N LEU A 411 -1.29 -17.93 -17.89
CA LEU A 411 -1.65 -16.93 -16.88
C LEU A 411 -0.55 -16.80 -15.82
N LEU A 412 -0.16 -17.91 -15.18
CA LEU A 412 0.87 -17.89 -14.14
C LEU A 412 2.20 -17.35 -14.66
N LYS A 413 2.64 -17.77 -15.86
CA LYS A 413 3.87 -17.27 -16.47
C LYS A 413 3.77 -15.77 -16.84
N THR A 414 2.59 -15.29 -17.22
CA THR A 414 2.36 -13.86 -17.48
C THR A 414 2.47 -13.05 -16.20
N LEU A 415 1.91 -13.53 -15.09
CA LEU A 415 2.06 -12.91 -13.78
C LEU A 415 3.53 -12.86 -13.35
N GLN A 416 4.26 -13.97 -13.47
CA GLN A 416 5.68 -14.02 -13.16
C GLN A 416 6.49 -13.01 -13.98
N GLU A 417 6.23 -12.93 -15.29
CA GLU A 417 6.93 -11.99 -16.16
C GLU A 417 6.59 -10.54 -15.81
N GLY A 418 5.31 -10.25 -15.57
CA GLY A 418 4.85 -8.91 -15.14
C GLY A 418 5.52 -8.46 -13.85
N LEU A 419 5.61 -9.37 -12.87
CA LEU A 419 6.28 -9.12 -11.59
C LEU A 419 7.80 -8.99 -11.74
N ALA A 420 8.44 -9.84 -12.56
CA ALA A 420 9.88 -9.74 -12.80
C ALA A 420 10.28 -8.43 -13.50
N ASN A 421 9.39 -7.89 -14.35
CA ASN A 421 9.66 -6.64 -15.05
C ASN A 421 9.54 -5.39 -14.17
N LEU A 422 9.10 -5.49 -12.90
CA LEU A 422 8.83 -4.35 -12.02
C LEU A 422 10.05 -3.45 -11.76
N GLU A 423 11.25 -4.02 -11.71
CA GLU A 423 12.50 -3.34 -11.36
C GLU A 423 13.27 -2.88 -12.60
N GLY A 424 12.79 -1.83 -13.27
CA GLY A 424 13.47 -1.26 -14.44
C GLY A 424 13.32 -2.06 -15.73
N GLY A 425 12.33 -2.96 -15.80
CA GLY A 425 11.96 -3.67 -17.02
C GLY A 425 11.28 -2.77 -18.06
N ASP A 426 10.81 -3.40 -19.13
CA ASP A 426 10.15 -2.73 -20.26
C ASP A 426 8.91 -1.94 -19.80
N ALA A 427 8.99 -0.61 -19.87
CA ALA A 427 7.90 0.28 -19.48
C ALA A 427 6.67 0.15 -20.40
N TYR A 428 6.86 -0.40 -21.60
CA TYR A 428 5.82 -0.69 -22.58
C TYR A 428 5.25 -2.11 -22.45
N TRP A 429 5.65 -2.84 -21.40
CA TRP A 429 5.11 -4.17 -21.16
C TRP A 429 3.59 -4.10 -20.94
N ASP A 430 2.88 -4.90 -21.73
CA ASP A 430 1.42 -4.96 -21.76
C ASP A 430 0.94 -6.39 -21.42
N PRO A 431 0.06 -6.56 -20.42
CA PRO A 431 -0.39 -7.89 -19.99
C PRO A 431 -1.00 -8.73 -21.11
N GLU A 432 -1.84 -8.15 -21.96
CA GLU A 432 -2.56 -8.89 -23.01
C GLU A 432 -1.63 -9.37 -24.11
N THR A 433 -0.67 -8.53 -24.50
CA THR A 433 0.36 -8.86 -25.48
C THR A 433 1.31 -9.92 -24.93
N ALA A 434 1.75 -9.78 -23.68
CA ALA A 434 2.57 -10.78 -23.01
C ALA A 434 1.84 -12.13 -22.90
N PHE A 435 0.57 -12.12 -22.46
CA PHE A 435 -0.24 -13.33 -22.35
C PHE A 435 -0.37 -14.06 -23.68
N ARG A 436 -0.74 -13.35 -24.76
CA ARG A 436 -0.86 -13.97 -26.10
C ARG A 436 0.45 -14.60 -26.57
N ARG A 437 1.57 -13.88 -26.41
CA ARG A 437 2.91 -14.38 -26.75
C ARG A 437 3.28 -15.61 -25.93
N ILE A 438 3.08 -15.56 -24.60
CA ILE A 438 3.39 -16.66 -23.69
C ILE A 438 2.50 -17.87 -24.00
N HIS A 439 1.20 -17.67 -24.16
CA HIS A 439 0.25 -18.72 -24.51
C HIS A 439 0.67 -19.45 -25.78
N HIS A 440 0.95 -18.71 -26.86
CA HIS A 440 1.44 -19.28 -28.12
C HIS A 440 2.76 -20.06 -27.95
N ASN A 441 3.70 -19.51 -27.18
CA ASN A 441 4.99 -20.16 -26.91
C ASN A 441 4.83 -21.47 -26.12
N VAL A 442 3.96 -21.50 -25.12
CA VAL A 442 3.70 -22.68 -24.29
C VAL A 442 2.97 -23.73 -25.13
N GLU A 443 1.96 -23.33 -25.92
CA GLU A 443 1.22 -24.20 -26.84
C GLU A 443 2.15 -24.87 -27.86
N SER A 444 3.00 -24.08 -28.53
CA SER A 444 3.96 -24.58 -29.52
C SER A 444 4.96 -25.57 -28.91
N LYS A 445 5.53 -25.26 -27.73
CA LYS A 445 6.46 -26.17 -27.04
C LYS A 445 5.80 -27.50 -26.69
N LEU A 446 4.58 -27.49 -26.20
CA LEU A 446 3.90 -28.71 -25.78
C LEU A 446 3.43 -29.57 -26.97
N HIS A 447 3.08 -28.96 -28.11
CA HIS A 447 2.81 -29.72 -29.34
C HIS A 447 4.01 -30.54 -29.80
N THR A 448 5.24 -30.12 -29.49
CA THR A 448 6.45 -30.89 -29.84
C THR A 448 6.74 -32.06 -28.88
N GLN A 449 6.08 -32.15 -27.73
CA GLN A 449 6.38 -33.13 -26.67
C GLN A 449 5.52 -34.41 -26.69
N GLY A 450 4.49 -34.51 -27.54
CA GLY A 450 3.74 -35.77 -27.76
C GLY A 450 2.69 -36.11 -26.67
N ALA A 451 2.41 -37.41 -26.50
CA ALA A 451 1.24 -37.94 -25.77
C ALA A 451 1.24 -37.72 -24.24
N ASP A 452 2.34 -37.25 -23.64
CA ASP A 452 2.48 -37.02 -22.19
C ASP A 452 2.25 -35.54 -21.78
N MET A 453 1.34 -34.87 -22.49
CA MET A 453 1.15 -33.43 -22.39
C MET A 453 0.53 -33.00 -21.04
N GLY A 454 -0.31 -33.84 -20.42
CA GLY A 454 -1.05 -33.51 -19.21
C GLY A 454 -0.16 -33.40 -17.96
N ASP A 455 0.73 -34.36 -17.76
CA ASP A 455 1.63 -34.41 -16.60
C ASP A 455 2.68 -33.29 -16.70
N ALA A 456 3.22 -33.06 -17.90
CA ALA A 456 4.16 -31.98 -18.16
C ALA A 456 3.57 -30.59 -17.84
N ILE A 457 2.33 -30.31 -18.26
CA ILE A 457 1.64 -29.05 -17.94
C ILE A 457 1.44 -28.91 -16.43
N THR A 458 1.02 -29.98 -15.75
CA THR A 458 0.75 -29.97 -14.30
C THR A 458 2.03 -29.69 -13.50
N ILE A 459 3.16 -30.27 -13.89
CA ILE A 459 4.48 -30.01 -13.26
C ILE A 459 4.87 -28.53 -13.44
N GLU A 460 4.75 -28.00 -14.65
CA GLU A 460 5.09 -26.59 -14.92
C GLU A 460 4.14 -25.61 -14.23
N LEU A 461 2.87 -25.96 -14.08
CA LEU A 461 1.89 -25.20 -13.30
C LEU A 461 2.31 -25.09 -11.84
N ARG A 462 2.59 -26.23 -11.18
CA ARG A 462 3.05 -26.26 -9.78
C ARG A 462 4.32 -25.45 -9.59
N LYS A 463 5.31 -25.65 -10.46
CA LYS A 463 6.55 -24.87 -10.42
C LYS A 463 6.30 -23.37 -10.55
N SER A 464 5.39 -22.98 -11.46
CA SER A 464 5.08 -21.57 -11.67
C SER A 464 4.32 -20.96 -10.48
N LEU A 465 3.42 -21.74 -9.89
CA LEU A 465 2.67 -21.37 -8.70
C LEU A 465 3.58 -21.22 -7.47
N GLU A 466 4.49 -22.17 -7.22
CA GLU A 466 5.45 -22.10 -6.11
C GLU A 466 6.38 -20.88 -6.21
N ALA A 467 6.83 -20.53 -7.42
CA ALA A 467 7.62 -19.33 -7.60
C ALA A 467 6.84 -18.05 -7.25
N LEU A 468 5.53 -17.98 -7.54
CA LEU A 468 4.68 -16.84 -7.15
C LEU A 468 4.37 -16.83 -5.64
N LYS A 469 4.14 -18.00 -5.02
CA LYS A 469 4.02 -18.13 -3.55
C LYS A 469 5.29 -17.69 -2.80
N GLY A 470 6.45 -17.77 -3.46
CA GLY A 470 7.70 -17.22 -2.92
C GLY A 470 7.77 -15.68 -2.90
N ILE A 471 6.86 -15.00 -3.61
CA ILE A 471 6.83 -13.54 -3.75
C ILE A 471 5.72 -12.93 -2.89
N MET A 472 4.54 -13.56 -2.86
CA MET A 472 3.35 -13.05 -2.16
C MET A 472 2.67 -14.15 -1.34
N ASP A 473 1.71 -13.76 -0.49
CA ASP A 473 0.96 -14.71 0.32
C ASP A 473 0.25 -15.79 -0.52
N ALA A 474 0.45 -17.05 -0.14
CA ALA A 474 -0.03 -18.19 -0.91
C ALA A 474 -1.56 -18.29 -0.90
N GLU A 475 -2.22 -18.02 0.22
CA GLU A 475 -3.67 -18.09 0.35
C GLU A 475 -4.33 -16.98 -0.48
N VAL A 476 -3.78 -15.77 -0.43
CA VAL A 476 -4.25 -14.64 -1.24
C VAL A 476 -4.08 -14.94 -2.72
N LEU A 477 -2.90 -15.39 -3.16
CA LEU A 477 -2.65 -15.76 -4.56
C LEU A 477 -3.65 -16.81 -5.05
N LEU A 478 -3.82 -17.90 -4.30
CA LEU A 478 -4.75 -18.98 -4.64
C LEU A 478 -6.19 -18.48 -4.71
N SER A 479 -6.60 -17.57 -3.82
CA SER A 479 -7.92 -16.95 -3.84
C SER A 479 -8.13 -16.11 -5.10
N LEU A 480 -7.18 -15.22 -5.44
CA LEU A 480 -7.21 -14.39 -6.65
C LEU A 480 -7.33 -15.26 -7.92
N LEU A 481 -6.55 -16.34 -8.01
CA LEU A 481 -6.57 -17.26 -9.14
C LEU A 481 -7.87 -18.05 -9.24
N LYS A 482 -8.46 -18.48 -8.12
CA LYS A 482 -9.76 -19.17 -8.10
C LYS A 482 -10.89 -18.27 -8.59
N ILE A 483 -10.91 -17.00 -8.18
CA ILE A 483 -11.86 -16.00 -8.66
C ILE A 483 -11.74 -15.86 -10.19
N MET A 484 -10.50 -15.79 -10.69
CA MET A 484 -10.25 -15.69 -12.12
C MET A 484 -10.68 -16.96 -12.88
N ALA A 485 -10.39 -18.15 -12.35
CA ALA A 485 -10.80 -19.43 -12.92
C ALA A 485 -12.32 -19.56 -13.00
N ALA A 486 -13.03 -19.20 -11.93
CA ALA A 486 -14.49 -19.22 -11.89
C ALA A 486 -15.10 -18.28 -12.94
N ARG A 487 -14.57 -17.06 -13.06
CA ARG A 487 -15.05 -16.06 -14.03
C ARG A 487 -14.86 -16.48 -15.49
N LYS A 488 -13.80 -17.26 -15.78
CA LYS A 488 -13.52 -17.83 -17.11
C LYS A 488 -14.11 -19.23 -17.31
N SER A 489 -14.88 -19.75 -16.34
CA SER A 489 -15.44 -21.10 -16.36
C SER A 489 -14.40 -22.21 -16.58
N LEU A 490 -13.22 -22.04 -15.97
CA LEU A 490 -12.09 -22.98 -16.07
C LEU A 490 -12.17 -24.03 -14.96
N GLU A 491 -13.20 -24.87 -14.99
CA GLU A 491 -13.52 -25.84 -13.92
C GLU A 491 -12.33 -26.74 -13.55
N HIS A 492 -11.57 -27.24 -14.53
CA HIS A 492 -10.44 -28.13 -14.27
C HIS A 492 -9.26 -27.38 -13.65
N PHE A 493 -8.99 -26.15 -14.10
CA PHE A 493 -7.96 -25.31 -13.50
C PHE A 493 -8.37 -24.89 -12.07
N GLY A 494 -9.64 -24.59 -11.85
CA GLY A 494 -10.20 -24.34 -10.53
C GLY A 494 -10.06 -25.53 -9.58
N ALA A 495 -10.31 -26.76 -10.07
CA ALA A 495 -10.10 -27.98 -9.31
C ALA A 495 -8.63 -28.22 -8.96
N PHE A 496 -7.71 -27.97 -9.90
CA PHE A 496 -6.27 -27.98 -9.63
C PHE A 496 -5.90 -26.99 -8.51
N LEU A 497 -6.38 -25.74 -8.59
CA LEU A 497 -6.12 -24.74 -7.56
C LEU A 497 -6.71 -25.13 -6.20
N ALA A 498 -7.85 -25.82 -6.16
CA ALA A 498 -8.44 -26.31 -4.92
C ALA A 498 -7.55 -27.35 -4.23
N GLN A 499 -6.98 -28.30 -4.99
CA GLN A 499 -6.03 -29.28 -4.47
C GLN A 499 -4.76 -28.62 -3.91
N GLU A 500 -4.27 -27.59 -4.59
CA GLU A 500 -3.07 -26.86 -4.12
C GLU A 500 -3.33 -26.04 -2.83
N VAL A 501 -4.58 -25.75 -2.47
CA VAL A 501 -4.93 -25.17 -1.16
C VAL A 501 -4.87 -26.23 -0.07
N GLU A 502 -5.40 -27.43 -0.34
CA GLU A 502 -5.37 -28.55 0.61
C GLU A 502 -3.93 -28.99 0.95
N HIS A 503 -2.99 -28.82 0.02
CA HIS A 503 -1.56 -29.10 0.26
C HIS A 503 -0.83 -27.98 1.01
N ALA A 504 -1.39 -26.78 1.07
CA ALA A 504 -0.78 -25.62 1.74
C ALA A 504 -1.15 -25.52 3.23
N GLN A 505 -2.25 -26.17 3.63
CA GLN A 505 -2.69 -26.34 5.03
C GLN A 505 -1.99 -27.54 5.68
#